data_AF-A0AAW2JVA4-F1
#
_entry.id   AF-A0AAW2JVA4-F1
#
_cell.length_a   1.000
_cell.length_b   1.000
_cell.length_c   1.000
_cell.angle_alpha   90.00
_cell.angle_beta   90.00
_cell.angle_gamma   90.00
#
_symmetry.space_group_name_H-M   'P 1'
#
loop_
_entity.id
_entity.type
_entity.pdbx_description
1 polymer ?
#
loop_
_entity_poly.entity_id
_entity_poly.type
_entity_poly.pdbx_seq_one_letter_code
_entity_poly.pdbx_strand_id
1 'polypeptide(L)'
;MSNSKAKSLANSLESFEFLLGIVIWYDILFCINMVGKKLLSESMSIDSTIEQIEGALAFFEGYKKIGFAANMNIVKYLAFGMDVEPTFPVSRVLRKKEYDENIDDGDVWSLDKVFEYDYFNVITDTAISSLRNRFEELKRFESIFGFLFDSKRLKSVDES
;
A
#
# COMPACT_ATOMS: atom_id res chain seq x y z
N MET A 1 10.65 -26.67 -23.96
CA MET A 1 10.80 -26.09 -22.60
C MET A 1 10.37 -24.61 -22.52
N SER A 2 10.56 -23.78 -23.55
CA SER A 2 10.12 -22.36 -23.57
C SER A 2 8.60 -22.18 -23.46
N ASN A 3 7.80 -22.97 -24.21
CA ASN A 3 6.34 -22.87 -24.19
C ASN A 3 5.69 -23.21 -22.84
N SER A 4 6.24 -24.16 -22.07
CA SER A 4 5.69 -24.53 -20.76
C SER A 4 5.89 -23.40 -19.73
N LYS A 5 7.08 -22.76 -19.74
CA LYS A 5 7.38 -21.61 -18.85
C LYS A 5 6.55 -20.38 -19.20
N ALA A 6 6.39 -20.08 -20.48
CA ALA A 6 5.54 -18.97 -20.93
C ALA A 6 4.08 -19.17 -20.51
N LYS A 7 3.57 -20.41 -20.65
CA LYS A 7 2.21 -20.77 -20.25
C LYS A 7 2.01 -20.72 -18.74
N SER A 8 2.97 -21.18 -17.93
CA SER A 8 2.87 -21.06 -16.47
C SER A 8 2.91 -19.62 -16.00
N LEU A 9 3.68 -18.76 -16.66
CA LEU A 9 3.73 -17.33 -16.34
C LEU A 9 2.42 -16.62 -16.70
N ALA A 10 1.87 -16.89 -17.89
CA ALA A 10 0.56 -16.35 -18.30
C ALA A 10 -0.53 -16.72 -17.28
N ASN A 11 -0.61 -17.99 -16.89
CA ASN A 11 -1.55 -18.45 -15.88
C ASN A 11 -1.34 -17.79 -14.51
N SER A 12 -0.09 -17.44 -14.16
CA SER A 12 0.21 -16.72 -12.92
C SER A 12 -0.26 -15.26 -12.97
N LEU A 13 -0.14 -14.60 -14.14
CA LEU A 13 -0.61 -13.23 -14.37
C LEU A 13 -2.14 -13.15 -14.51
N GLU A 14 -2.78 -14.25 -14.88
CA GLU A 14 -4.24 -14.39 -14.95
C GLU A 14 -4.83 -14.96 -13.64
N SER A 15 -4.06 -14.99 -12.54
CA SER A 15 -4.56 -15.42 -11.24
C SER A 15 -5.36 -14.33 -10.55
N PHE A 16 -6.36 -14.75 -9.76
CA PHE A 16 -7.17 -13.84 -8.94
C PHE A 16 -6.30 -13.04 -7.95
N GLU A 17 -5.31 -13.68 -7.33
CA GLU A 17 -4.36 -13.05 -6.40
C GLU A 17 -3.51 -11.99 -7.08
N PHE A 18 -3.08 -12.23 -8.32
CA PHE A 18 -2.33 -11.25 -9.08
C PHE A 18 -3.19 -10.03 -9.42
N LEU A 19 -4.43 -10.24 -9.88
CA LEU A 19 -5.38 -9.15 -10.15
C LEU A 19 -5.66 -8.33 -8.88
N LEU A 20 -5.85 -8.98 -7.74
CA LEU A 20 -6.05 -8.31 -6.45
C LEU A 20 -4.81 -7.49 -6.08
N GLY A 21 -3.62 -8.05 -6.25
CA GLY A 21 -2.36 -7.35 -6.07
C GLY A 21 -2.27 -6.09 -6.94
N ILE A 22 -2.65 -6.18 -8.22
CA ILE A 22 -2.65 -5.02 -9.14
C ILE A 22 -3.62 -3.93 -8.68
N VAL A 23 -4.83 -4.27 -8.26
CA VAL A 23 -5.80 -3.30 -7.72
C VAL A 23 -5.23 -2.60 -6.49
N ILE A 24 -4.63 -3.37 -5.56
CA ILE A 24 -4.02 -2.82 -4.35
C ILE A 24 -2.86 -1.87 -4.68
N TRP A 25 -1.97 -2.29 -5.59
CA TRP A 25 -0.84 -1.46 -6.02
C TRP A 25 -1.29 -0.20 -6.74
N TYR A 26 -2.35 -0.28 -7.55
CA TYR A 26 -2.91 0.89 -8.22
C TYR A 26 -3.32 1.97 -7.22
N ASP A 27 -4.09 1.62 -6.18
CA ASP A 27 -4.54 2.59 -5.18
C ASP A 27 -3.36 3.24 -4.44
N ILE A 28 -2.39 2.43 -4.03
CA ILE A 28 -1.18 2.90 -3.34
C ILE A 28 -0.38 3.84 -4.22
N LEU A 29 -0.05 3.41 -5.43
CA LEU A 29 0.77 4.19 -6.37
C LEU A 29 0.03 5.45 -6.82
N PHE A 30 -1.29 5.39 -6.98
CA PHE A 30 -2.09 6.55 -7.34
C PHE A 30 -2.03 7.63 -6.25
N CYS A 31 -2.24 7.25 -4.98
CA CYS A 31 -2.12 8.18 -3.86
C CYS A 31 -0.71 8.78 -3.77
N ILE A 32 0.33 7.95 -3.85
CA ILE A 32 1.73 8.41 -3.79
C ILE A 32 2.05 9.33 -4.95
N ASN A 33 1.62 9.00 -6.17
CA ASN A 33 1.83 9.82 -7.37
C ASN A 33 1.11 11.16 -7.27
N MET A 34 -0.11 11.18 -6.72
CA MET A 34 -0.84 12.41 -6.45
C MET A 34 -0.06 13.33 -5.52
N VAL A 35 0.44 12.81 -4.40
CA VAL A 35 1.30 13.57 -3.49
C VAL A 35 2.56 14.03 -4.21
N GLY A 36 3.28 13.12 -4.86
CA GLY A 36 4.52 13.42 -5.58
C GLY A 36 4.39 14.51 -6.63
N LYS A 37 3.31 14.51 -7.42
CA LYS A 37 3.03 15.57 -8.39
C LYS A 37 2.79 16.92 -7.73
N LYS A 38 2.08 16.94 -6.60
CA LYS A 38 1.87 18.19 -5.84
C LYS A 38 3.20 18.69 -5.28
N LEU A 39 3.99 17.81 -4.64
CA LEU A 39 5.32 18.15 -4.11
C LEU A 39 6.26 18.78 -5.15
N LEU A 40 6.17 18.32 -6.41
CA LEU A 40 6.99 18.80 -7.51
C LEU A 40 6.43 20.04 -8.21
N SER A 41 5.31 20.61 -7.75
CA SER A 41 4.73 21.81 -8.36
C SER A 41 5.55 23.07 -8.04
N GLU A 42 5.73 23.94 -9.04
CA GLU A 42 6.57 25.14 -8.94
C GLU A 42 6.10 26.15 -7.88
N SER A 43 4.83 26.09 -7.47
CA SER A 43 4.21 26.98 -6.49
C SER A 43 3.97 26.33 -5.12
N MET A 44 4.56 25.17 -4.85
CA MET A 44 4.33 24.43 -3.60
C MET A 44 4.98 25.15 -2.40
N SER A 45 4.20 25.45 -1.36
CA SER A 45 4.75 25.83 -0.06
C SER A 45 5.02 24.60 0.82
N ILE A 46 5.87 24.76 1.84
CA ILE A 46 6.12 23.70 2.82
C ILE A 46 4.83 23.38 3.60
N ASP A 47 4.03 24.39 3.95
CA ASP A 47 2.74 24.19 4.63
C ASP A 47 1.76 23.37 3.78
N SER A 48 1.61 23.71 2.50
CA SER A 48 0.77 22.94 1.57
C SER A 48 1.31 21.52 1.39
N THR A 49 2.62 21.34 1.42
CA THR A 49 3.26 20.02 1.39
C THR A 49 2.87 19.17 2.59
N ILE A 50 2.93 19.76 3.78
CA ILE A 50 2.58 19.10 5.03
C ILE A 50 1.13 18.60 4.97
N GLU A 51 0.20 19.45 4.52
CA GLU A 51 -1.23 19.11 4.37
C GLU A 51 -1.44 17.93 3.39
N GLN A 52 -0.71 17.90 2.27
CA GLN A 52 -0.82 16.79 1.31
C GLN A 52 -0.35 15.46 1.88
N ILE A 53 0.74 15.48 2.66
CA ILE A 53 1.27 14.26 3.29
C ILE A 53 0.32 13.77 4.39
N GLU A 54 -0.24 14.68 5.19
CA GLU A 54 -1.26 14.33 6.21
C GLU A 54 -2.51 13.72 5.56
N GLY A 55 -2.99 14.29 4.45
CA GLY A 55 -4.09 13.72 3.68
C GLY A 55 -3.80 12.32 3.16
N ALA A 56 -2.58 12.06 2.68
CA ALA A 56 -2.17 10.73 2.22
C ALA A 56 -2.06 9.73 3.37
N LEU A 57 -1.56 10.13 4.54
CA LEU A 57 -1.54 9.29 5.73
C LEU A 57 -2.96 8.92 6.17
N ALA A 58 -3.88 9.90 6.23
CA ALA A 58 -5.28 9.65 6.55
C ALA A 58 -5.95 8.69 5.55
N PHE A 59 -5.64 8.85 4.26
CA PHE A 59 -6.08 7.91 3.22
C PHE A 59 -5.60 6.49 3.53
N PHE A 60 -4.30 6.28 3.78
CA PHE A 60 -3.77 4.93 4.02
C PHE A 60 -4.27 4.31 5.32
N GLU A 61 -4.48 5.09 6.38
CA GLU A 61 -5.08 4.61 7.63
C GLU A 61 -6.54 4.16 7.46
N GLY A 62 -7.31 4.87 6.62
CA GLY A 62 -8.65 4.44 6.22
C GLY A 62 -8.61 3.21 5.32
N TYR A 63 -7.73 3.24 4.32
CA TYR A 63 -7.52 2.15 3.37
C TYR A 63 -7.14 0.85 4.07
N LYS A 64 -6.30 0.86 5.10
CA LYS A 64 -5.99 -0.33 5.89
C LYS A 64 -7.23 -0.99 6.51
N LYS A 65 -8.24 -0.19 6.91
CA LYS A 65 -9.44 -0.68 7.61
C LYS A 65 -10.49 -1.27 6.67
N ILE A 66 -10.70 -0.65 5.51
CA ILE A 66 -11.81 -0.99 4.60
C ILE A 66 -11.37 -1.35 3.18
N GLY A 67 -10.11 -1.05 2.83
CA GLY A 67 -9.57 -1.18 1.48
C GLY A 67 -9.48 -2.62 1.02
N PHE A 68 -9.14 -3.56 1.91
CA PHE A 68 -9.11 -4.99 1.52
C PHE A 68 -10.48 -5.47 1.04
N ALA A 69 -11.54 -5.20 1.82
CA ALA A 69 -12.91 -5.57 1.45
C ALA A 69 -13.40 -4.83 0.19
N ALA A 70 -13.06 -3.55 0.05
CA ALA A 70 -13.39 -2.78 -1.15
C ALA A 70 -12.70 -3.36 -2.40
N ASN A 71 -11.41 -3.63 -2.32
CA ASN A 71 -10.62 -4.19 -3.41
C ASN A 71 -11.03 -5.60 -3.76
N MET A 72 -11.46 -6.39 -2.77
CA MET A 72 -12.05 -7.72 -2.99
C MET A 72 -13.29 -7.64 -3.88
N ASN A 73 -14.14 -6.63 -3.69
CA ASN A 73 -15.33 -6.44 -4.55
C ASN A 73 -14.93 -5.99 -5.96
N ILE A 74 -13.97 -5.07 -6.07
CA ILE A 74 -13.47 -4.58 -7.36
C ILE A 74 -12.83 -5.71 -8.16
N VAL A 75 -11.94 -6.50 -7.55
CA VAL A 75 -11.25 -7.59 -8.24
C VAL A 75 -12.22 -8.69 -8.68
N LYS A 76 -13.27 -8.99 -7.90
CA LYS A 76 -14.29 -9.97 -8.31
C LYS A 76 -15.02 -9.53 -9.57
N TYR A 77 -15.35 -8.24 -9.67
CA TYR A 77 -15.95 -7.67 -10.88
C TYR A 77 -14.98 -7.72 -12.07
N LEU A 78 -13.71 -7.38 -11.85
CA LEU A 78 -12.68 -7.42 -12.90
C LEU A 78 -12.41 -8.86 -13.38
N ALA A 79 -12.29 -9.81 -12.45
CA ALA A 79 -12.05 -11.22 -12.75
C ALA A 79 -13.19 -11.79 -13.60
N PHE A 80 -14.45 -11.49 -13.26
CA PHE A 80 -15.59 -11.86 -14.09
C PHE A 80 -15.50 -11.29 -15.51
N GLY A 81 -15.09 -10.03 -15.66
CA GLY A 81 -14.89 -9.40 -16.97
C GLY A 81 -13.71 -9.95 -17.78
N MET A 82 -12.76 -10.61 -17.11
CA MET A 82 -11.55 -11.18 -17.72
C MET A 82 -11.60 -12.71 -17.87
N ASP A 83 -12.75 -13.34 -17.60
CA ASP A 83 -12.92 -14.80 -17.59
C ASP A 83 -11.95 -15.52 -16.63
N VAL A 84 -11.63 -14.86 -15.52
CA VAL A 84 -10.82 -15.39 -14.42
C VAL A 84 -11.75 -15.80 -13.28
N GLU A 85 -11.51 -16.98 -12.71
CA GLU A 85 -12.26 -17.48 -11.58
C GLU A 85 -12.13 -16.50 -10.37
N PRO A 86 -13.23 -15.92 -9.86
CA PRO A 86 -13.19 -14.83 -8.87
C PRO A 86 -13.02 -15.34 -7.43
N THR A 87 -12.18 -16.34 -7.23
CA THR A 87 -11.95 -16.98 -5.93
C THR A 87 -10.47 -17.30 -5.73
N PHE A 88 -10.05 -17.34 -4.46
CA PHE A 88 -8.74 -17.89 -4.14
C PHE A 88 -8.74 -19.39 -4.44
N PRO A 89 -7.66 -19.92 -5.06
CA PRO A 89 -7.55 -21.34 -5.32
C PRO A 89 -7.66 -22.11 -4.01
N VAL A 90 -8.43 -23.20 -3.96
CA VAL A 90 -8.53 -24.01 -2.74
C VAL A 90 -7.14 -24.48 -2.34
N SER A 91 -6.67 -24.11 -1.14
CA SER A 91 -5.37 -24.56 -0.68
C SER A 91 -5.37 -26.09 -0.65
N ARG A 92 -4.40 -26.71 -1.34
CA ARG A 92 -3.94 -28.02 -0.89
C ARG A 92 -3.34 -27.71 0.46
N VAL A 93 -4.04 -28.07 1.53
CA VAL A 93 -3.65 -27.90 2.93
C VAL A 93 -2.13 -27.94 3.01
N LEU A 94 -1.51 -26.79 3.29
CA LEU A 94 -0.10 -26.77 3.67
C LEU A 94 -0.04 -27.48 5.01
N ARG A 95 -0.05 -28.82 5.01
CA ARG A 95 0.30 -29.60 6.18
C ARG A 95 1.70 -29.16 6.51
N LYS A 96 1.83 -28.33 7.56
CA LYS A 96 3.06 -28.22 8.31
C LYS A 96 3.53 -29.65 8.53
N LYS A 97 4.68 -29.98 7.97
CA LYS A 97 5.30 -31.29 8.11
C LYS A 97 5.94 -31.35 9.48
N GLU A 98 5.12 -31.26 10.52
CA GLU A 98 5.54 -31.49 11.90
C GLU A 98 4.90 -32.81 12.33
N TYR A 99 5.77 -33.81 12.40
CA TYR A 99 5.53 -35.03 13.17
C TYR A 99 5.42 -34.61 14.63
N ASP A 100 4.23 -34.29 15.10
CA ASP A 100 3.89 -34.49 16.50
C ASP A 100 2.38 -34.65 16.63
N GLU A 101 1.98 -35.80 17.19
CA GLU A 101 0.61 -36.08 17.56
C GLU A 101 0.28 -35.18 18.74
N ASN A 102 -0.29 -34.00 18.49
CA ASN A 102 -1.11 -33.16 19.39
C ASN A 102 -1.15 -31.73 18.81
N ILE A 103 -1.92 -31.51 17.74
CA ILE A 103 -2.24 -30.15 17.30
C ILE A 103 -3.72 -29.94 17.60
N ASP A 104 -3.95 -29.26 18.72
CA ASP A 104 -5.15 -28.47 19.00
C ASP A 104 -5.60 -27.76 17.72
N ASP A 105 -6.92 -27.65 17.50
CA ASP A 105 -7.57 -27.04 16.32
C ASP A 105 -7.19 -25.55 16.16
N GLY A 106 -5.92 -25.27 15.88
CA GLY A 106 -5.36 -23.96 15.69
C GLY A 106 -5.78 -23.46 14.32
N ASP A 107 -6.79 -22.60 14.33
CA ASP A 107 -7.29 -21.75 13.23
C ASP A 107 -6.57 -21.99 11.90
N VAL A 108 -7.17 -22.80 11.03
CA VAL A 108 -6.75 -22.87 9.64
C VAL A 108 -7.20 -21.56 8.97
N TRP A 109 -6.28 -20.61 8.81
CA TRP A 109 -6.57 -19.35 8.12
C TRP A 109 -6.90 -19.64 6.66
N SER A 110 -7.99 -19.04 6.17
CA SER A 110 -8.34 -19.07 4.76
C SER A 110 -7.33 -18.24 3.93
N LEU A 111 -7.14 -18.59 2.65
CA LEU A 111 -6.10 -17.95 1.83
C LEU A 111 -6.31 -16.45 1.62
N ASP A 112 -7.55 -15.99 1.62
CA ASP A 112 -7.89 -14.57 1.63
C ASP A 112 -7.39 -13.87 2.89
N LYS A 113 -7.48 -14.52 4.06
CA LYS A 113 -6.95 -13.99 5.33
C LYS A 113 -5.43 -13.99 5.36
N VAL A 114 -4.80 -15.02 4.82
CA VAL A 114 -3.35 -15.06 4.63
C VAL A 114 -2.91 -13.92 3.71
N PHE A 115 -3.59 -13.70 2.58
CA PHE A 115 -3.28 -12.61 1.67
C PHE A 115 -3.52 -11.23 2.31
N GLU A 116 -4.60 -11.07 3.07
CA GLU A 116 -4.90 -9.84 3.81
C GLU A 116 -3.76 -9.49 4.77
N TYR A 117 -3.28 -10.49 5.53
CA TYR A 117 -2.28 -10.27 6.57
C TYR A 117 -0.84 -10.19 6.03
N ASP A 118 -0.42 -11.18 5.22
CA ASP A 118 0.97 -11.31 4.76
C ASP A 118 1.30 -10.38 3.59
N TYR A 119 0.28 -9.90 2.86
CA TYR A 119 0.49 -9.03 1.72
C TYR A 119 -0.13 -7.65 1.91
N PHE A 120 -1.47 -7.56 2.01
CA PHE A 120 -2.17 -6.28 2.02
C PHE A 120 -1.81 -5.40 3.23
N ASN A 121 -1.77 -5.98 4.43
CA ASN A 121 -1.38 -5.24 5.63
C ASN A 121 0.08 -4.83 5.58
N VAL A 122 0.98 -5.75 5.20
CA VAL A 122 2.42 -5.49 5.10
C VAL A 122 2.71 -4.33 4.15
N ILE A 123 2.12 -4.33 2.95
CA ILE A 123 2.37 -3.29 1.95
C ILE A 123 1.78 -1.93 2.37
N THR A 124 0.58 -1.95 2.96
CA THR A 124 -0.07 -0.74 3.44
C THR A 124 0.70 -0.13 4.62
N ASP A 125 1.16 -0.95 5.56
CA ASP A 125 1.99 -0.52 6.68
C ASP A 125 3.35 0.02 6.22
N THR A 126 3.92 -0.58 5.17
CA THR A 126 5.13 -0.08 4.54
C THR A 126 4.92 1.30 3.93
N ALA A 127 3.78 1.52 3.24
CA ALA A 127 3.44 2.83 2.68
C ALA A 127 3.26 3.89 3.77
N ILE A 128 2.51 3.56 4.84
CA ILE A 128 2.31 4.45 6.00
C ILE A 128 3.64 4.80 6.66
N SER A 129 4.46 3.80 6.97
CA SER A 129 5.74 4.00 7.66
C SER A 129 6.70 4.83 6.81
N SER A 130 6.76 4.55 5.50
CA SER A 130 7.59 5.32 4.57
C SER A 130 7.17 6.79 4.48
N LEU A 131 5.86 7.06 4.46
CA LEU A 131 5.34 8.43 4.44
C LEU A 131 5.60 9.16 5.75
N ARG A 132 5.40 8.50 6.90
CA ARG A 132 5.68 9.08 8.23
C ARG A 132 7.16 9.45 8.38
N ASN A 133 8.07 8.57 7.97
CA ASN A 133 9.50 8.85 8.04
C ASN A 133 9.88 10.08 7.20
N ARG A 134 9.41 10.15 5.95
CA ARG A 134 9.66 11.32 5.08
C ARG A 134 9.03 12.60 5.63
N PHE A 135 7.88 12.48 6.30
CA PHE A 135 7.20 13.61 6.91
C PHE A 135 7.97 14.18 8.10
N GLU A 136 8.51 13.32 8.96
CA GLU A 136 9.37 13.73 10.08
C GLU A 136 10.62 14.46 9.57
N GLU A 137 11.24 13.95 8.50
CA GLU A 137 12.37 14.62 7.85
C GLU A 137 11.99 16.00 7.33
N LEU A 138 10.81 16.13 6.69
CA LEU A 138 10.34 17.42 6.19
C LEU A 138 10.03 18.41 7.33
N LYS A 139 9.38 17.98 8.40
CA LYS A 139 9.11 18.82 9.58
C LYS A 139 10.40 19.30 10.22
N ARG A 140 11.41 18.43 10.31
CA ARG A 140 12.74 18.82 10.79
C ARG A 140 13.38 19.86 9.87
N PHE A 141 13.30 19.67 8.56
CA PHE A 141 13.78 20.65 7.58
C PHE A 141 13.08 22.00 7.72
N GLU A 142 11.75 22.01 7.81
CA GLU A 142 10.93 23.20 8.03
C GLU A 142 11.32 23.94 9.33
N SER A 143 11.57 23.21 10.42
CA SER A 143 11.96 23.82 11.69
C SER A 143 13.32 24.54 11.62
N ILE A 144 14.25 24.05 10.80
CA ILE A 144 15.61 24.59 10.66
C ILE A 144 15.65 25.68 9.58
N PHE A 145 15.03 25.45 8.42
CA PHE A 145 15.16 26.28 7.22
C PHE A 145 13.87 27.01 6.83
N GLY A 146 12.77 26.83 7.56
CA GLY A 146 11.47 27.45 7.25
C GLY A 146 11.53 28.97 7.20
N PHE A 147 12.49 29.61 7.90
CA PHE A 147 12.74 31.05 7.83
C PHE A 147 13.11 31.54 6.42
N LEU A 148 13.73 30.71 5.57
CA LEU A 148 14.05 31.06 4.18
C LEU A 148 12.78 31.23 3.32
N PHE A 149 11.69 30.58 3.72
CA PHE A 149 10.44 30.53 2.98
C PHE A 149 9.36 31.44 3.59
N ASP A 150 9.61 32.05 4.76
CA ASP A 150 8.72 32.99 5.41
C ASP A 150 9.44 34.31 5.74
N SER A 151 9.11 35.35 4.98
CA SER A 151 9.67 36.70 5.16
C SER A 151 9.43 37.30 6.56
N LYS A 152 8.39 36.87 7.29
CA LYS A 152 8.13 37.31 8.65
C LYS A 152 9.11 36.66 9.63
N ARG A 153 9.31 35.35 9.48
CA ARG A 153 10.30 34.59 10.28
C ARG A 153 11.72 35.00 9.97
N LEU A 154 12.02 35.36 8.72
CA LEU A 154 13.32 35.89 8.32
C LEU A 154 13.67 37.18 9.07
N LYS A 155 12.72 38.12 9.16
CA LYS A 155 12.93 39.39 9.87
C LYS A 155 13.16 39.20 11.37
N SER A 156 12.50 38.23 11.99
CA SER A 156 12.70 37.95 13.42
C SER A 156 14.06 37.33 13.75
N VAL A 157 14.79 36.77 12.77
CA VAL A 157 16.14 36.22 13.00
C VAL A 157 17.20 37.32 12.99
N ASP A 158 16.99 38.41 12.25
CA ASP A 158 17.92 39.56 12.16
C ASP A 158 17.85 40.47 13.40
N GLU A 159 16.76 40.38 14.17
CA GLU A 159 16.54 41.12 15.42
C GLU A 159 17.01 40.36 16.68
N SER A 160 17.69 39.21 16.53
CA SER A 160 18.19 38.35 17.63
C SER A 160 19.70 38.30 17.78
#